data_AF-A0A0M2V9M9-F1
#
_entry.id   AF-A0A0M2V9M9-F1
#
_cell.length_a   1.000
_cell.length_b   1.000
_cell.length_c   1.000
_cell.angle_alpha   90.00
_cell.angle_beta   90.00
_cell.angle_gamma   90.00
#
_symmetry.space_group_name_H-M   'P 1'
#
loop_
_entity.id
_entity.type
_entity.pdbx_description
1 polymer ?
#
loop_
_entity_poly.entity_id
_entity_poly.type
_entity_poly.pdbx_seq_one_letter_code
_entity_poly.pdbx_strand_id
1 'polypeptide(L)' 'MPGTRITDQQVTIYMKHKKRHSQVVAAAKAGISERSARRIDKQNEPPSAIKRQWRTRTDPLESIWDSIVLPLLQGDET' A
#
# COMPACT_ATOMS: atom_id res chain seq x y z
N MET A 1 14.87 6.94 -13.36
CA MET A 1 13.45 7.06 -12.97
C MET A 1 13.11 5.95 -11.98
N PRO A 2 12.33 6.19 -10.91
CA PRO A 2 11.88 5.14 -10.00
C PRO A 2 10.95 4.15 -10.74
N GLY A 3 11.10 2.85 -10.45
CA GLY A 3 10.27 1.80 -11.07
C GLY A 3 8.85 1.74 -10.49
N THR A 4 7.95 1.07 -11.22
CA THR A 4 6.55 0.85 -10.80
C THR A 4 6.48 0.15 -9.45
N ARG A 5 5.56 0.60 -8.59
CA ARG A 5 5.31 -0.02 -7.29
C ARG A 5 4.75 -1.44 -7.48
N ILE A 6 5.31 -2.41 -6.75
CA ILE A 6 4.78 -3.78 -6.71
C ILE A 6 3.47 -3.78 -5.91
N THR A 7 2.42 -4.34 -6.48
CA THR A 7 1.09 -4.41 -5.86
C THR A 7 0.97 -5.64 -4.95
N ASP A 8 0.04 -5.60 -4.00
CA ASP A 8 -0.24 -6.75 -3.13
C ASP A 8 -0.68 -7.97 -3.93
N GLN A 9 -1.48 -7.76 -4.98
CA GLN A 9 -1.92 -8.83 -5.88
C GLN A 9 -0.72 -9.56 -6.52
N GLN A 10 0.30 -8.81 -6.98
CA GLN A 10 1.51 -9.41 -7.53
C GLN A 10 2.25 -10.24 -6.48
N VAL A 11 2.32 -9.76 -5.23
CA VAL A 11 2.92 -10.53 -4.11
C VAL A 11 2.12 -11.80 -3.83
N THR A 12 0.79 -11.74 -3.81
CA THR A 12 -0.07 -12.92 -3.61
C THR A 12 0.11 -13.95 -4.72
N ILE A 13 0.11 -13.52 -5.98
CA ILE A 13 0.33 -14.39 -7.14
C ILE A 13 1.73 -15.02 -7.06
N TYR A 14 2.75 -14.23 -6.74
CA TYR A 14 4.11 -14.71 -6.56
C TYR A 14 4.19 -15.79 -5.47
N MET A 15 3.66 -15.54 -4.27
CA MET A 15 3.66 -16.50 -3.17
C MET A 15 2.90 -17.78 -3.50
N LYS A 16 1.81 -17.69 -4.28
CA LYS A 16 1.07 -18.86 -4.77
C LYS A 16 1.92 -19.72 -5.70
N HIS A 17 2.63 -19.11 -6.65
CA HIS A 17 3.47 -19.84 -7.62
C HIS A 17 4.78 -20.35 -7.03
N LYS A 18 5.37 -19.62 -6.08
CA LYS A 18 6.63 -19.99 -5.40
C LYS A 18 6.54 -21.36 -4.71
N LYS A 19 5.35 -21.79 -4.27
CA LYS A 19 5.13 -23.11 -3.66
C LYS A 19 5.39 -24.29 -4.60
N ARG A 20 5.36 -24.09 -5.92
CA ARG A 20 5.40 -25.16 -6.94
C ARG A 20 6.44 -24.94 -8.04
N HIS A 21 7.08 -23.77 -8.07
CA HIS A 21 7.98 -23.38 -9.14
C HIS A 21 9.22 -22.69 -8.57
N SER A 22 10.28 -22.61 -9.38
CA SER A 22 11.46 -21.82 -9.02
C SER A 22 11.10 -20.33 -8.84
N GLN A 23 11.90 -19.63 -8.03
CA GLN A 23 11.73 -18.19 -7.79
C GLN A 23 11.64 -17.38 -9.09
N VAL A 24 12.48 -17.71 -10.08
CA VAL A 24 12.52 -17.04 -11.39
C VAL A 24 11.19 -17.20 -12.13
N VAL A 25 10.68 -18.43 -12.21
CA VAL A 25 9.41 -18.72 -12.89
C VAL A 25 8.23 -18.10 -12.15
N ALA A 26 8.22 -18.15 -10.82
CA ALA A 26 7.18 -17.53 -10.01
C ALA A 26 7.18 -16.00 -10.16
N ALA A 27 8.36 -15.36 -10.21
CA ALA A 27 8.52 -13.94 -10.42
C ALA A 27 7.99 -13.50 -11.80
N ALA A 28 8.37 -14.23 -12.85
CA ALA A 28 7.88 -13.99 -14.21
C ALA A 28 6.35 -14.11 -14.30
N LYS A 29 5.77 -15.16 -13.71
CA LYS A 29 4.30 -15.35 -13.65
C LYS A 29 3.58 -14.24 -12.90
N ALA A 30 4.22 -13.65 -11.89
CA ALA A 30 3.68 -12.53 -11.12
C ALA A 30 3.98 -11.15 -11.75
N GLY A 31 4.71 -11.09 -12.88
CA GLY A 31 5.08 -9.83 -13.53
C GLY A 31 6.04 -8.98 -12.70
N ILE A 32 6.91 -9.58 -11.91
CA ILE A 32 7.91 -8.90 -11.08
C ILE A 32 9.33 -9.36 -11.42
N SER A 33 10.32 -8.51 -11.15
CA SER A 33 11.73 -8.89 -11.34
C SER A 33 12.19 -9.93 -10.33
N GLU A 34 13.18 -10.76 -10.69
CA GLU A 34 13.82 -11.70 -9.77
C GLU A 34 14.40 -11.01 -8.53
N ARG A 35 15.01 -9.82 -8.71
CA ARG A 35 15.56 -9.04 -7.59
C ARG A 35 14.45 -8.66 -6.60
N SER A 36 13.28 -8.26 -7.12
CA SER A 36 12.11 -7.95 -6.30
C SER A 36 11.57 -9.17 -5.57
N ALA A 37 11.48 -10.31 -6.27
CA ALA A 37 11.09 -11.59 -5.68
C ALA A 37 12.03 -12.02 -4.53
N ARG A 38 13.36 -11.87 -4.70
CA ARG A 38 14.35 -12.09 -3.62
C ARG A 38 14.12 -11.17 -2.42
N ARG A 39 13.71 -9.93 -2.64
CA ARG A 39 13.40 -8.99 -1.56
C ARG A 39 12.11 -9.38 -0.83
N ILE A 40 11.08 -9.77 -1.57
CA ILE A 40 9.81 -10.27 -1.02
C ILE A 40 10.08 -11.53 -0.17
N ASP A 41 10.97 -12.41 -0.62
CA ASP A 41 11.33 -13.62 0.13
C ASP A 41 12.02 -13.35 1.46
N LYS A 42 12.75 -12.22 1.55
CA LYS A 42 13.42 -11.79 2.79
C LYS A 42 12.50 -10.96 3.69
N GLN A 43 11.38 -10.48 3.19
CA GLN A 43 10.42 -9.70 3.96
C GLN A 43 9.42 -10.63 4.64
N ASN A 44 9.24 -10.46 5.95
CA ASN A 44 8.22 -11.19 6.70
C ASN A 44 6.81 -10.62 6.51
N GLU A 45 6.69 -9.40 5.98
CA GLU A 45 5.43 -8.67 5.88
C GLU A 45 5.12 -8.22 4.45
N PRO A 46 3.84 -8.25 4.03
CA PRO A 46 3.43 -7.73 2.74
C PRO A 46 3.58 -6.20 2.67
N PRO A 47 3.77 -5.62 1.47
CA PRO A 47 4.02 -4.19 1.31
C PRO A 47 2.87 -3.29 1.79
N SER A 48 1.66 -3.82 1.99
CA SER A 48 0.53 -3.11 2.62
C SER A 48 0.48 -3.17 4.14
N ALA A 49 1.24 -4.05 4.79
CA ALA A 49 1.37 -4.04 6.26
C ALA A 49 2.13 -2.79 6.73
N ILE A 50 3.04 -2.27 5.90
CA ILE A 50 3.79 -1.04 6.16
C ILE A 50 2.93 0.18 5.77
N LYS A 51 1.77 0.33 6.42
CA LYS A 51 0.99 1.57 6.35
C LYS A 51 1.56 2.55 7.36
N ARG A 52 1.84 3.78 6.91
CA ARG A 52 2.20 4.86 7.82
C ARG A 52 0.99 5.20 8.66
N GLN A 53 1.14 5.06 9.96
CA GLN A 53 0.14 5.44 10.96
C GLN A 53 0.09 6.96 11.22
N TRP A 54 1.08 7.71 10.74
CA TRP A 54 1.17 9.16 10.90
C TRP A 54 0.94 9.90 9.59
N ARG A 55 0.34 11.09 9.68
CA ARG A 55 0.17 12.01 8.55
C ARG A 55 1.48 12.70 8.24
N THR A 56 1.88 12.72 6.97
CA THR A 56 3.11 13.38 6.55
C THR A 56 3.04 14.90 6.58
N ARG A 57 1.84 15.47 6.69
CA ARG A 57 1.60 16.90 6.77
C ARG A 57 0.54 17.18 7.83
N THR A 58 0.66 18.33 8.48
CA THR A 58 -0.41 18.93 9.28
C THR A 58 -1.64 19.15 8.42
N ASP A 59 -2.83 18.99 8.99
CA ASP A 59 -4.09 19.13 8.26
C ASP A 59 -4.33 20.62 7.95
N PRO A 60 -4.34 21.04 6.67
CA PRO A 60 -4.51 22.45 6.32
C PRO A 60 -5.92 22.97 6.61
N LEU A 61 -6.89 22.09 6.87
CA LEU A 61 -8.29 22.44 7.13
C LEU A 61 -8.67 22.31 8.61
N GLU A 62 -7.70 21.98 9.47
CA GLU A 62 -7.95 21.78 10.91
C GLU A 62 -8.62 23.00 11.55
N SER A 63 -8.14 24.21 11.23
CA SER A 63 -8.72 25.46 11.75
C SER A 63 -10.09 25.81 11.17
N ILE A 64 -10.43 25.26 10.00
CA ILE A 64 -11.68 25.53 9.27
C ILE A 64 -12.80 24.59 9.77
N TRP A 65 -12.43 23.40 10.24
CA TRP A 65 -13.37 22.39 10.69
C TRP A 65 -14.29 22.92 11.81
N ASP A 66 -13.69 23.44 12.89
CA ASP A 66 -14.44 23.93 14.04
C ASP A 66 -15.17 25.26 13.76
N SER A 67 -14.58 26.11 12.92
CA SER A 67 -15.09 27.47 12.69
C SER A 67 -16.18 27.57 11.63
N ILE A 68 -16.15 26.70 10.62
CA ILE A 68 -17.05 26.79 9.45
C ILE A 68 -17.87 25.51 9.29
N VAL A 69 -17.23 24.35 9.33
CA VAL A 69 -17.88 23.09 8.95
C VAL A 69 -18.83 22.60 10.04
N LEU A 70 -18.41 22.63 11.30
CA LEU A 70 -19.23 22.22 12.45
C LEU A 70 -20.54 23.02 12.59
N PRO A 71 -20.53 24.37 12.52
CA PRO A 71 -21.76 25.16 12.59
C PRO A 71 -22.73 24.89 11.44
N LEU A 72 -22.23 24.65 10.23
CA LEU A 72 -23.07 24.34 9.07
C LEU A 72 -23.75 22.97 9.21
N LEU A 73 -23.01 21.96 9.70
CA LEU A 73 -23.56 20.63 9.96
C LEU A 73 -24.68 20.65 11.02
N GLN A 74 -24.48 21.41 12.10
CA GLN A 74 -25.48 21.52 13.16
C GLN A 74 -26.76 22.25 12.71
N GLY A 75 -26.64 23.19 11.77
CA GLY A 75 -27.77 23.90 11.20
C GLY A 75 -28.57 23.11 10.16
N ASP A 76 -28.04 21.98 9.67
CA ASP A 76 -28.68 21.14 8.64
C ASP A 76 -29.46 19.96 9.26
N GLU A 77 -29.26 19.66 10.56
CA GLU A 77 -30.01 18.63 11.29
C GLU A 77 -31.39 19.09 11.80
N THR A 78 -31.81 20.31 11.47
CA THR A 78 -33.16 20.87 11.74
C THR A 78 -33.99 20.94 10.47
#